data_AF-A0A0K8T2L0-F1
#
_entry.id   AF-A0A0K8T2L0-F1
#
_cell.length_a   1.000
_cell.length_b   1.000
_cell.length_c   1.000
_cell.angle_alpha   90.00
_cell.angle_beta   90.00
_cell.angle_gamma   90.00
#
_symmetry.space_group_name_H-M   'P 1'
#
loop_
_entity.id
_entity.type
_entity.pdbx_description
1 polymer ?
#
loop_
_entity_poly.entity_id
_entity_poly.type
_entity_poly.pdbx_seq_one_letter_code
_entity_poly.pdbx_strand_id
1 'polypeptide(L)'
;IKCVGLRFRLQAPLTSDKEALQQIEPYMLVISLFDAKEGKKLTEDYHWEVSCDEVNGMIVAPEGPSANPLDGLDVPVEWLCNPSQAVFSVSSAHSDVFLVVRIEKILQGSIAQSSEPYTRTTKDPKLGLKVHKSVQTAASRLGMYRMPFAWTARPLFRLYSNEPDTVSDFPGIYRQEPGKLKDEELLKVLSDYRKPDKLNKLPVIPGWLQIKVEALNDLPYNCLTASLKALKPFPFPPTSDPTVEVAELHPETHPYTSFMNHLYVYPQSLAFDAQKTSAELGI
;
A
#
# COMPACT_ATOMS: atom_id res chain seq x y z
N ILE A 1 2.70 2.84 12.80
CA ILE A 1 2.70 3.75 11.63
C ILE A 1 1.29 4.30 11.39
N LYS A 2 1.16 5.51 10.83
CA LYS A 2 -0.12 6.10 10.42
C LYS A 2 -0.02 6.64 9.00
N CYS A 3 -0.84 6.12 8.10
CA CYS A 3 -0.98 6.60 6.74
C CYS A 3 -1.69 7.95 6.72
N VAL A 4 -1.09 8.95 6.08
CA VAL A 4 -1.65 10.31 6.02
C VAL A 4 -2.19 10.63 4.65
N GLY A 5 -1.46 10.30 3.58
CA GLY A 5 -1.91 10.58 2.23
C GLY A 5 -0.88 10.25 1.16
N LEU A 6 -1.38 10.03 -0.06
CA LEU A 6 -0.62 9.95 -1.29
C LEU A 6 -1.22 10.96 -2.27
N ARG A 7 -0.38 11.76 -2.94
CA ARG A 7 -0.79 12.71 -3.98
C ARG A 7 0.23 12.74 -5.08
N PHE A 8 -0.16 12.38 -6.30
CA PHE A 8 0.67 12.60 -7.47
C PHE A 8 0.56 14.04 -7.99
N ARG A 9 1.55 14.46 -8.78
CA ARG A 9 1.54 15.78 -9.43
C ARG A 9 0.45 15.90 -10.49
N LEU A 10 0.11 14.79 -11.16
CA LEU A 10 -1.00 14.74 -12.09
C LEU A 10 -2.32 14.80 -11.31
N GLN A 11 -3.02 15.91 -11.47
CA GLN A 11 -4.28 16.22 -10.80
C GLN A 11 -5.21 16.92 -11.79
N ALA A 12 -6.50 16.98 -11.47
CA ALA A 12 -7.50 17.63 -12.31
C ALA A 12 -8.54 18.39 -11.48
N PRO A 13 -9.15 19.46 -12.02
CA PRO A 13 -10.29 20.12 -11.40
C PRO A 13 -11.54 19.28 -11.64
N LEU A 14 -11.90 18.42 -10.68
CA LEU A 14 -13.03 17.50 -10.80
C LEU A 14 -14.34 18.09 -10.25
N THR A 15 -14.24 19.19 -9.51
CA THR A 15 -15.38 19.92 -8.95
C THR A 15 -15.74 21.15 -9.80
N SER A 16 -16.78 21.87 -9.39
CA SER A 16 -17.17 23.15 -10.00
C SER A 16 -16.10 24.23 -9.83
N ASP A 17 -15.26 24.13 -8.79
CA ASP A 17 -14.10 24.98 -8.58
C ASP A 17 -12.94 24.54 -9.47
N LYS A 18 -12.63 25.36 -10.49
CA LYS A 18 -11.58 25.06 -11.47
C LYS A 18 -10.16 25.21 -10.91
N GLU A 19 -10.00 25.84 -9.75
CA GLU A 19 -8.68 26.01 -9.10
C GLU A 19 -8.36 24.83 -8.16
N ALA A 20 -9.39 24.13 -7.67
CA ALA A 20 -9.26 22.97 -6.82
C ALA A 20 -8.80 21.72 -7.60
N LEU A 21 -7.48 21.52 -7.69
CA LEU A 21 -6.91 20.32 -8.27
C LEU A 21 -7.01 19.13 -7.30
N GLN A 22 -7.53 18.02 -7.80
CA GLN A 22 -7.85 16.83 -7.04
C GLN A 22 -7.22 15.58 -7.65
N GLN A 23 -7.18 14.52 -6.83
CA GLN A 23 -6.73 13.21 -7.24
C GLN A 23 -7.66 12.64 -8.31
N ILE A 24 -7.08 12.05 -9.35
CA ILE A 24 -7.82 11.64 -10.55
C ILE A 24 -8.24 10.17 -10.60
N GLU A 25 -7.69 9.34 -9.71
CA GLU A 25 -8.05 7.93 -9.56
C GLU A 25 -7.73 7.46 -8.13
N PRO A 26 -8.35 6.40 -7.62
CA PRO A 26 -8.00 5.87 -6.31
C PRO A 26 -6.72 5.03 -6.39
N TYR A 27 -6.01 4.93 -5.25
CA TYR A 27 -4.79 4.11 -5.13
C TYR A 27 -4.89 3.17 -3.94
N MET A 28 -4.24 2.01 -4.05
CA MET A 28 -4.11 1.05 -2.96
C MET A 28 -2.66 0.96 -2.56
N LEU A 29 -2.38 1.17 -1.27
CA LEU A 29 -1.06 0.99 -0.71
C LEU A 29 -0.97 -0.40 -0.10
N VAL A 30 0.10 -1.11 -0.45
CA VAL A 30 0.50 -2.37 0.17
C VAL A 30 1.82 -2.12 0.87
N ILE A 31 1.79 -2.16 2.20
CA ILE A 31 2.88 -1.73 3.07
C ILE A 31 3.43 -2.94 3.81
N SER A 32 4.74 -3.17 3.71
CA SER A 32 5.41 -4.27 4.41
C SER A 32 6.86 -3.91 4.73
N LEU A 33 7.43 -4.64 5.68
CA LEU A 33 8.83 -4.50 6.06
C LEU A 33 9.69 -5.54 5.35
N PHE A 34 10.88 -5.11 4.93
CA PHE A 34 11.87 -5.95 4.26
C PHE A 34 13.22 -5.80 4.96
N ASP A 35 13.92 -6.91 5.11
CA ASP A 35 15.30 -6.93 5.55
C ASP A 35 16.21 -7.14 4.33
N ALA A 36 16.88 -6.08 3.90
CA ALA A 36 17.79 -6.16 2.76
C ALA A 36 19.12 -6.83 3.10
N LYS A 37 19.49 -6.90 4.39
CA LYS A 37 20.71 -7.56 4.86
C LYS A 37 20.52 -9.07 4.87
N GLU A 38 19.37 -9.56 5.30
CA GLU A 38 19.03 -10.98 5.28
C GLU A 38 18.34 -11.44 3.99
N GLY A 39 17.92 -10.50 3.13
CA GLY A 39 17.31 -10.83 1.85
C GLY A 39 15.92 -11.44 1.98
N LYS A 40 15.10 -10.96 2.92
CA LYS A 40 13.76 -11.51 3.19
C LYS A 40 12.71 -10.44 3.47
N LYS A 41 11.44 -10.78 3.21
CA LYS A 41 10.29 -10.02 3.70
C LYS A 41 10.06 -10.34 5.18
N LEU A 42 9.89 -9.32 6.00
CA LEU A 42 9.75 -9.45 7.45
C LEU A 42 8.30 -9.58 7.91
N THR A 43 7.34 -8.95 7.22
CA THR A 43 5.96 -8.88 7.70
C THR A 43 4.94 -9.24 6.64
N GLU A 44 3.73 -9.56 7.07
CA GLU A 44 2.55 -9.55 6.21
C GLU A 44 2.33 -8.15 5.58
N ASP A 45 1.42 -8.11 4.61
CA ASP A 45 1.06 -6.88 3.93
C ASP A 45 -0.07 -6.15 4.66
N TYR A 46 0.19 -4.90 5.00
CA TYR A 46 -0.83 -3.97 5.47
C TYR A 46 -1.38 -3.17 4.29
N HIS A 47 -2.70 -3.17 4.15
CA HIS A 47 -3.39 -2.54 3.04
C HIS A 47 -4.08 -1.25 3.48
N TRP A 48 -3.96 -0.21 2.65
CA TRP A 48 -4.66 1.05 2.87
C TRP A 48 -5.10 1.69 1.55
N GLU A 49 -6.36 2.08 1.45
CA GLU A 49 -6.92 2.75 0.28
C GLU A 49 -6.85 4.27 0.40
N VAL A 50 -6.29 4.91 -0.62
CA VAL A 50 -6.24 6.36 -0.78
C VAL A 50 -7.34 6.77 -1.74
N SER A 51 -8.43 7.30 -1.19
CA SER A 51 -9.57 7.80 -1.96
C SER A 51 -9.94 9.22 -1.54
N CYS A 52 -10.67 9.91 -2.41
CA CYS A 52 -11.34 11.18 -2.14
C CYS A 52 -12.75 11.12 -2.75
N ASP A 53 -13.60 12.08 -2.40
CA ASP A 53 -15.01 12.08 -2.79
C ASP A 53 -15.22 11.90 -4.30
N GLU A 54 -14.35 12.48 -5.12
CA GLU A 54 -14.45 12.45 -6.58
C GLU A 54 -14.05 11.10 -7.21
N VAL A 55 -13.38 10.22 -6.45
CA VAL A 55 -12.95 8.90 -6.91
C VAL A 55 -13.56 7.76 -6.09
N ASN A 56 -14.40 8.09 -5.11
CA ASN A 56 -15.17 7.12 -4.35
C ASN A 56 -16.08 6.29 -5.28
N GLY A 57 -16.18 4.99 -5.01
CA GLY A 57 -16.99 4.06 -5.79
C GLY A 57 -16.35 3.57 -7.10
N MET A 58 -15.15 4.03 -7.46
CA MET A 58 -14.42 3.46 -8.60
C MET A 58 -13.79 2.08 -8.27
N ILE A 59 -13.60 1.80 -6.99
CA ILE A 59 -13.08 0.52 -6.50
C ILE A 59 -14.26 -0.35 -6.15
N VAL A 60 -14.26 -1.57 -6.67
CA VAL A 60 -15.26 -2.58 -6.33
C VAL A 60 -14.59 -3.60 -5.43
N ALA A 61 -15.01 -3.67 -4.17
CA ALA A 61 -14.57 -4.72 -3.28
C ALA A 61 -15.05 -6.08 -3.82
N PRO A 62 -14.22 -7.13 -3.81
CA PRO A 62 -14.67 -8.47 -4.15
C PRO A 62 -15.79 -8.89 -3.18
N GLU A 63 -16.78 -9.63 -3.67
CA GLU A 63 -17.84 -10.19 -2.83
C GLU A 63 -17.22 -11.17 -1.82
N GLY A 64 -16.93 -10.66 -0.62
CA GLY A 64 -16.45 -11.44 0.51
C GLY A 64 -17.60 -11.93 1.38
N PRO A 65 -17.35 -12.92 2.26
CA PRO A 65 -18.34 -13.30 3.26
C PRO A 65 -18.71 -12.07 4.10
N SER A 66 -20.00 -11.73 4.13
CA SER A 66 -20.59 -10.56 4.79
C SER A 66 -20.55 -10.61 6.32
N ALA A 67 -19.74 -11.49 6.90
CA ALA A 67 -19.63 -11.65 8.33
C ALA A 67 -18.81 -10.50 8.91
N ASN A 68 -19.41 -9.73 9.82
CA ASN A 68 -18.67 -8.73 10.58
C ASN A 68 -17.60 -9.45 11.41
N PRO A 69 -16.30 -9.15 11.22
CA PRO A 69 -15.23 -9.85 11.92
C PRO A 69 -15.24 -9.60 13.43
N LEU A 70 -15.99 -8.58 13.87
CA LEU A 70 -16.24 -8.23 15.27
C LEU A 70 -17.67 -8.57 15.72
N ASP A 71 -18.23 -9.69 15.25
CA ASP A 71 -19.57 -10.15 15.64
C ASP A 71 -19.76 -10.07 17.18
N GLY A 72 -20.78 -9.32 17.62
CA GLY A 72 -21.04 -9.01 19.03
C GLY A 72 -20.47 -7.69 19.58
N LEU A 73 -19.67 -6.93 18.82
CA LEU A 73 -19.30 -5.54 19.11
C LEU A 73 -20.08 -4.61 18.17
N ASP A 74 -20.87 -3.68 18.73
CA ASP A 74 -21.70 -2.72 17.97
C ASP A 74 -20.85 -1.59 17.39
N VAL A 75 -19.97 -1.96 16.46
CA VAL A 75 -19.01 -1.07 15.80
C VAL A 75 -19.36 -0.98 14.32
N PRO A 76 -19.40 0.23 13.71
CA PRO A 76 -19.71 0.37 12.30
C PRO A 76 -18.73 -0.39 11.41
N VAL A 77 -19.23 -1.17 10.45
CA VAL A 77 -18.40 -1.92 9.49
C VAL A 77 -17.47 -0.98 8.72
N GLU A 78 -17.99 0.19 8.34
CA GLU A 78 -17.24 1.24 7.63
C GLU A 78 -16.00 1.72 8.39
N TRP A 79 -16.07 1.72 9.73
CA TRP A 79 -14.93 2.09 10.58
C TRP A 79 -13.78 1.07 10.47
N LEU A 80 -14.08 -0.20 10.16
CA LEU A 80 -13.11 -1.28 9.97
C LEU A 80 -12.64 -1.46 8.52
N CYS A 81 -13.32 -0.87 7.54
CA CYS A 81 -13.08 -1.17 6.12
C CYS A 81 -11.71 -0.68 5.62
N ASN A 82 -11.18 0.42 6.17
CA ASN A 82 -9.94 1.03 5.69
C ASN A 82 -9.14 1.69 6.84
N PRO A 83 -8.68 0.90 7.83
CA PRO A 83 -7.92 1.43 8.97
C PRO A 83 -6.65 2.11 8.45
N SER A 84 -6.39 3.34 8.88
CA SER A 84 -5.22 4.14 8.47
C SER A 84 -3.99 3.94 9.38
N GLN A 85 -4.11 3.11 10.40
CA GLN A 85 -3.07 2.85 11.38
C GLN A 85 -2.70 1.37 11.42
N ALA A 86 -1.41 1.10 11.61
CA ALA A 86 -0.90 -0.24 11.81
C ALA A 86 0.29 -0.28 12.77
N VAL A 87 0.40 -1.35 13.55
CA VAL A 87 1.57 -1.66 14.39
C VAL A 87 2.38 -2.75 13.72
N PHE A 88 3.69 -2.58 13.74
CA PHE A 88 4.66 -3.54 13.22
C PHE A 88 5.62 -3.88 14.35
N SER A 89 5.82 -5.17 14.58
CA SER A 89 6.85 -5.69 15.48
C SER A 89 8.09 -6.02 14.67
N VAL A 90 9.26 -5.60 15.16
CA VAL A 90 10.55 -5.88 14.52
C VAL A 90 11.46 -6.50 15.55
N SER A 91 11.72 -7.81 15.43
CA SER A 91 12.55 -8.56 16.39
C SER A 91 14.01 -8.11 16.34
N SER A 92 14.54 -7.80 15.15
CA SER A 92 15.93 -7.33 14.97
C SER A 92 15.97 -5.97 14.28
N ALA A 93 16.16 -4.90 15.07
CA ALA A 93 16.25 -3.54 14.56
C ALA A 93 17.65 -3.24 14.01
N HIS A 94 17.72 -2.82 12.73
CA HIS A 94 18.95 -2.33 12.11
C HIS A 94 18.63 -1.45 10.89
N SER A 95 19.64 -0.72 10.42
CA SER A 95 19.51 0.27 9.34
C SER A 95 19.11 -0.28 7.96
N ASP A 96 19.12 -1.59 7.77
CA ASP A 96 18.76 -2.27 6.51
C ASP A 96 17.37 -2.91 6.55
N VAL A 97 16.59 -2.60 7.58
CA VAL A 97 15.14 -2.81 7.56
C VAL A 97 14.50 -1.64 6.84
N PHE A 98 13.75 -1.93 5.79
CA PHE A 98 13.07 -0.95 4.95
C PHE A 98 11.57 -1.03 5.15
N LEU A 99 10.94 0.14 5.32
CA LEU A 99 9.52 0.31 5.10
C LEU A 99 9.31 0.45 3.59
N VAL A 100 8.65 -0.55 2.99
CA VAL A 100 8.31 -0.57 1.58
C VAL A 100 6.83 -0.26 1.42
N VAL A 101 6.51 0.58 0.44
CA VAL A 101 5.14 0.87 0.03
C VAL A 101 5.03 0.56 -1.45
N ARG A 102 4.26 -0.48 -1.79
CA ARG A 102 3.81 -0.71 -3.16
C ARG A 102 2.51 0.04 -3.37
N ILE A 103 2.38 0.64 -4.55
CA ILE A 103 1.24 1.45 -4.96
C ILE A 103 0.60 0.71 -6.13
N GLU A 104 -0.65 0.35 -5.95
CA GLU A 104 -1.49 -0.22 -6.99
C GLU A 104 -2.57 0.78 -7.40
N LYS A 105 -3.11 0.55 -8.59
CA LYS A 105 -4.25 1.28 -9.16
C LYS A 105 -5.19 0.30 -9.85
N ILE A 106 -6.35 0.78 -10.29
CA ILE A 106 -7.27 0.00 -11.13
C ILE A 106 -6.56 -0.43 -12.43
N LEU A 107 -6.75 -1.69 -12.83
CA LEU A 107 -6.13 -2.30 -14.00
C LEU A 107 -6.45 -1.52 -15.29
N GLN A 108 -5.40 -1.03 -15.97
CA GLN A 108 -5.47 -0.21 -17.17
C GLN A 108 -4.26 -0.46 -18.09
N GLY A 109 -4.40 -1.36 -19.07
CA GLY A 109 -3.36 -1.59 -20.07
C GLY A 109 -2.00 -1.97 -19.47
N SER A 110 -0.91 -1.54 -20.11
CA SER A 110 0.45 -1.77 -19.60
C SER A 110 0.88 -0.71 -18.59
N ILE A 111 1.73 -1.09 -17.61
CA ILE A 111 2.25 -0.17 -16.58
C ILE A 111 2.96 1.05 -17.22
N ALA A 112 3.72 0.82 -18.29
CA ALA A 112 4.41 1.89 -19.01
C ALA A 112 3.43 2.93 -19.58
N GLN A 113 2.42 2.48 -20.31
CA GLN A 113 1.41 3.37 -20.92
C GLN A 113 0.56 4.07 -19.86
N SER A 114 0.15 3.37 -18.80
CA SER A 114 -0.70 3.93 -17.75
C SER A 114 0.03 4.96 -16.88
N SER A 115 1.37 4.87 -16.80
CA SER A 115 2.21 5.80 -16.04
C SER A 115 2.72 7.00 -16.83
N GLU A 116 2.75 6.94 -18.17
CA GLU A 116 3.26 8.00 -19.03
C GLU A 116 2.66 9.40 -18.73
N PRO A 117 1.34 9.53 -18.47
CA PRO A 117 0.77 10.83 -18.11
C PRO A 117 1.32 11.40 -16.79
N TYR A 118 1.70 10.53 -15.85
CA TYR A 118 2.17 10.91 -14.52
C TYR A 118 3.63 11.36 -14.52
N THR A 119 4.44 10.91 -15.47
CA THR A 119 5.87 11.29 -15.57
C THR A 119 6.10 12.63 -16.27
N ARG A 120 5.04 13.25 -16.83
CA ARG A 120 5.16 14.54 -17.52
C ARG A 120 5.48 15.66 -16.54
N THR A 121 6.43 16.50 -16.91
CA THR A 121 6.88 17.63 -16.07
C THR A 121 5.94 18.84 -16.15
N THR A 122 5.17 18.96 -17.23
CA THR A 122 4.19 20.04 -17.42
C THR A 122 2.88 19.74 -16.70
N LYS A 123 2.39 20.68 -15.90
CA LYS A 123 1.04 20.61 -15.32
C LYS A 123 0.01 20.93 -16.42
N ASP A 124 -0.72 19.92 -16.89
CA ASP A 124 -1.82 20.09 -17.84
C ASP A 124 -3.12 19.55 -17.23
N PRO A 125 -4.01 20.43 -16.72
CA PRO A 125 -5.31 20.02 -16.19
C PRO A 125 -6.18 19.25 -17.21
N LYS A 126 -6.04 19.53 -18.52
CA LYS A 126 -6.81 18.81 -19.56
C LYS A 126 -6.35 17.36 -19.67
N LEU A 127 -5.04 17.11 -19.51
CA LEU A 127 -4.51 15.76 -19.43
C LEU A 127 -5.08 15.03 -18.22
N GLY A 128 -5.09 15.67 -17.05
CA GLY A 128 -5.69 15.09 -15.83
C GLY A 128 -7.15 14.68 -16.03
N LEU A 129 -7.98 15.57 -16.61
CA LEU A 129 -9.38 15.28 -16.95
C LEU A 129 -9.53 14.12 -17.95
N LYS A 130 -8.65 14.05 -18.96
CA LYS A 130 -8.65 12.95 -19.93
C LYS A 130 -8.34 11.62 -19.26
N VAL A 131 -7.32 11.58 -18.39
CA VAL A 131 -6.97 10.38 -17.64
C VAL A 131 -8.12 10.00 -16.71
N HIS A 132 -8.67 10.92 -15.92
CA HIS A 132 -9.81 10.64 -15.04
C HIS A 132 -11.00 9.99 -15.78
N LYS A 133 -11.39 10.50 -16.96
CA LYS A 133 -12.45 9.87 -17.79
C LYS A 133 -12.10 8.45 -18.24
N SER A 134 -10.83 8.23 -18.60
CA SER A 134 -10.34 6.89 -18.95
C SER A 134 -10.39 5.95 -17.76
N VAL A 135 -10.06 6.44 -16.56
CA VAL A 135 -10.11 5.70 -15.31
C VAL A 135 -11.55 5.32 -14.98
N GLN A 136 -12.50 6.26 -15.08
CA GLN A 136 -13.93 5.97 -14.85
C GLN A 136 -14.43 4.85 -15.78
N THR A 137 -14.02 4.89 -17.05
CA THR A 137 -14.37 3.85 -18.03
C THR A 137 -13.75 2.50 -17.70
N ALA A 138 -12.52 2.49 -17.17
CA ALA A 138 -11.87 1.27 -16.72
C ALA A 138 -12.52 0.73 -15.44
N ALA A 139 -12.79 1.59 -14.46
CA ALA A 139 -13.41 1.27 -13.18
C ALA A 139 -14.78 0.59 -13.33
N SER A 140 -15.61 1.05 -14.27
CA SER A 140 -16.93 0.43 -14.51
C SER A 140 -16.85 -1.02 -15.02
N ARG A 141 -15.70 -1.44 -15.58
CA ARG A 141 -15.48 -2.78 -16.13
C ARG A 141 -14.52 -3.63 -15.29
N LEU A 142 -13.55 -2.97 -14.66
CA LEU A 142 -12.37 -3.59 -14.06
C LEU A 142 -12.11 -3.06 -12.63
N GLY A 143 -13.09 -2.41 -11.99
CA GLY A 143 -12.92 -1.81 -10.65
C GLY A 143 -12.56 -2.81 -9.54
N MET A 144 -12.74 -4.11 -9.78
CA MET A 144 -12.31 -5.20 -8.89
C MET A 144 -10.86 -5.66 -9.14
N TYR A 145 -10.26 -5.27 -10.26
CA TYR A 145 -8.92 -5.70 -10.65
C TYR A 145 -7.93 -4.57 -10.47
N ARG A 146 -6.82 -4.89 -9.83
CA ARG A 146 -5.73 -3.97 -9.53
C ARG A 146 -4.51 -4.33 -10.38
N MET A 147 -3.66 -3.33 -10.61
CA MET A 147 -2.36 -3.52 -11.22
C MET A 147 -1.29 -2.79 -10.43
N PRO A 148 -0.07 -3.34 -10.39
CA PRO A 148 1.10 -2.63 -9.88
C PRO A 148 1.35 -1.33 -10.66
N PHE A 149 1.61 -0.24 -9.95
CA PHE A 149 1.79 1.08 -10.57
C PHE A 149 3.14 1.69 -10.23
N ALA A 150 3.43 1.77 -8.94
CA ALA A 150 4.61 2.41 -8.42
C ALA A 150 5.02 1.79 -7.08
N TRP A 151 6.18 2.16 -6.58
CA TRP A 151 6.64 1.77 -5.26
C TRP A 151 7.57 2.83 -4.69
N THR A 152 7.75 2.79 -3.38
CA THR A 152 8.76 3.58 -2.69
C THR A 152 9.26 2.82 -1.46
N ALA A 153 10.42 3.21 -0.96
CA ALA A 153 10.98 2.63 0.23
C ALA A 153 11.81 3.66 0.99
N ARG A 154 11.92 3.48 2.31
CA ARG A 154 12.88 4.17 3.16
C ARG A 154 13.38 3.26 4.28
N PRO A 155 14.61 3.46 4.79
CA PRO A 155 15.04 2.81 6.02
C PRO A 155 14.04 3.10 7.15
N LEU A 156 13.67 2.07 7.91
CA LEU A 156 12.80 2.21 9.07
C LEU A 156 13.60 2.67 10.29
N PHE A 157 14.88 2.32 10.39
CA PHE A 157 15.78 2.69 11.48
C PHE A 157 16.94 3.54 11.01
N ARG A 158 17.40 4.44 11.88
CA ARG A 158 18.54 5.33 11.62
C ARG A 158 19.85 4.55 11.55
N LEU A 159 20.74 4.98 10.66
CA LEU A 159 22.00 4.30 10.33
C LEU A 159 22.92 4.03 11.53
N TYR A 160 22.96 4.94 12.51
CA TYR A 160 23.93 4.89 13.61
C TYR A 160 23.33 4.61 14.99
N SER A 161 22.03 4.81 15.18
CA SER A 161 21.37 4.59 16.47
C SER A 161 20.45 3.39 16.50
N ASN A 162 20.09 2.82 15.34
CA ASN A 162 19.03 1.81 15.21
C ASN A 162 17.69 2.21 15.84
N GLU A 163 17.49 3.50 16.11
CA GLU A 163 16.21 4.03 16.55
C GLU A 163 15.27 4.20 15.36
N PRO A 164 13.95 4.04 15.54
CA PRO A 164 12.97 4.30 14.50
C PRO A 164 13.13 5.70 13.89
N ASP A 165 13.18 5.76 12.57
CA ASP A 165 13.24 7.01 11.83
C ASP A 165 11.83 7.59 11.66
N THR A 166 11.54 8.64 12.44
CA THR A 166 10.25 9.34 12.48
C THR A 166 10.05 10.32 11.33
N VAL A 167 11.05 10.53 10.46
CA VAL A 167 10.89 11.32 9.24
C VAL A 167 9.80 10.69 8.37
N SER A 168 8.81 11.48 7.96
CA SER A 168 7.64 10.97 7.24
C SER A 168 7.81 10.95 5.71
N ASP A 169 8.85 11.60 5.19
CA ASP A 169 9.06 11.77 3.75
C ASP A 169 9.81 10.58 3.14
N PHE A 170 9.43 10.25 1.91
CA PHE A 170 10.09 9.25 1.07
C PHE A 170 10.98 9.97 0.03
N PRO A 171 12.12 9.38 -0.39
CA PRO A 171 13.06 10.04 -1.31
C PRO A 171 12.50 10.21 -2.74
N GLY A 172 11.47 9.44 -3.08
CA GLY A 172 10.85 9.45 -4.40
C GLY A 172 9.87 8.30 -4.55
N ILE A 173 8.97 8.42 -5.52
CA ILE A 173 8.05 7.34 -5.91
C ILE A 173 8.53 6.84 -7.27
N TYR A 174 8.82 5.55 -7.37
CA TYR A 174 9.39 4.94 -8.57
C TYR A 174 8.32 4.15 -9.31
N ARG A 175 8.26 4.29 -10.63
CA ARG A 175 7.37 3.49 -11.46
C ARG A 175 7.72 2.00 -11.31
N GLN A 176 6.69 1.17 -11.25
CA GLN A 176 6.84 -0.27 -11.24
C GLN A 176 7.24 -0.78 -12.63
N GLU A 177 8.25 -1.64 -12.69
CA GLU A 177 8.60 -2.36 -13.92
C GLU A 177 7.98 -3.75 -13.93
N PRO A 178 7.43 -4.24 -15.07
CA PRO A 178 6.81 -5.57 -15.16
C PRO A 178 7.73 -6.71 -14.70
N GLY A 179 9.04 -6.62 -14.98
CA GLY A 179 10.02 -7.64 -14.59
C GLY A 179 10.48 -7.57 -13.13
N LYS A 180 10.05 -6.56 -12.35
CA LYS A 180 10.51 -6.32 -10.96
C LYS A 180 9.39 -6.41 -9.93
N LEU A 181 8.38 -7.23 -10.20
CA LEU A 181 7.21 -7.37 -9.33
C LEU A 181 7.50 -8.19 -8.07
N LYS A 182 8.47 -9.10 -8.14
CA LYS A 182 8.74 -10.06 -7.08
C LYS A 182 9.56 -9.45 -5.94
N ASP A 183 9.39 -10.02 -4.75
CA ASP A 183 10.12 -9.65 -3.55
C ASP A 183 11.64 -9.79 -3.73
N GLU A 184 12.12 -10.83 -4.43
CA GLU A 184 13.55 -11.03 -4.65
C GLU A 184 14.18 -9.91 -5.50
N GLU A 185 13.47 -9.42 -6.50
CA GLU A 185 13.94 -8.31 -7.34
C GLU A 185 13.90 -6.98 -6.58
N LEU A 186 12.89 -6.77 -5.73
CA LEU A 186 12.84 -5.61 -4.86
C LEU A 186 14.01 -5.61 -3.85
N LEU A 187 14.28 -6.76 -3.21
CA LEU A 187 15.38 -6.92 -2.26
C LEU A 187 16.75 -6.61 -2.87
N LYS A 188 16.98 -7.02 -4.13
CA LYS A 188 18.18 -6.62 -4.88
C LYS A 188 18.30 -5.10 -4.98
N VAL A 189 17.19 -4.39 -5.26
CA VAL A 189 17.20 -2.92 -5.31
C VAL A 189 17.44 -2.32 -3.93
N LEU A 190 16.84 -2.86 -2.87
CA LEU A 190 17.01 -2.38 -1.49
C LEU A 190 18.45 -2.57 -0.98
N SER A 191 19.12 -3.66 -1.35
CA SER A 191 20.53 -3.90 -1.00
C SER A 191 21.48 -2.83 -1.56
N ASP A 192 21.08 -2.19 -2.67
CA ASP A 192 21.80 -1.10 -3.33
C ASP A 192 21.23 0.29 -2.98
N TYR A 193 20.26 0.40 -2.07
CA TYR A 193 19.49 1.63 -1.82
C TYR A 193 20.36 2.86 -1.50
N ARG A 194 21.45 2.66 -0.74
CA ARG A 194 22.38 3.75 -0.38
C ARG A 194 23.32 4.16 -1.51
N LYS A 195 23.26 3.53 -2.69
CA LYS A 195 24.07 3.87 -3.87
C LYS A 195 23.26 4.77 -4.80
N PRO A 196 23.48 6.10 -4.80
CA PRO A 196 22.65 7.04 -5.57
C PRO A 196 22.63 6.72 -7.07
N ASP A 197 23.74 6.22 -7.63
CA ASP A 197 23.85 5.84 -9.05
C ASP A 197 22.89 4.74 -9.48
N LYS A 198 22.43 3.91 -8.55
CA LYS A 198 21.45 2.84 -8.80
C LYS A 198 20.04 3.37 -8.69
N LEU A 199 19.76 4.15 -7.64
CA LEU A 199 18.44 4.69 -7.35
C LEU A 199 18.01 5.75 -8.38
N ASN A 200 18.94 6.62 -8.80
CA ASN A 200 18.69 7.69 -9.78
C ASN A 200 18.36 7.17 -11.19
N LYS A 201 18.60 5.88 -11.48
CA LYS A 201 18.25 5.26 -12.76
C LYS A 201 16.79 4.77 -12.80
N LEU A 202 16.12 4.75 -11.65
CA LEU A 202 14.73 4.31 -11.60
C LEU A 202 13.81 5.42 -12.13
N PRO A 203 12.83 5.09 -12.98
CA PRO A 203 11.87 6.07 -13.48
C PRO A 203 11.03 6.62 -12.33
N VAL A 204 11.13 7.92 -12.08
CA VAL A 204 10.42 8.61 -10.99
C VAL A 204 9.03 9.07 -11.46
N ILE A 205 8.03 8.85 -10.62
CA ILE A 205 6.70 9.44 -10.75
C ILE A 205 6.59 10.60 -9.74
N PRO A 206 6.50 11.86 -10.21
CA PRO A 206 6.35 13.01 -9.33
C PRO A 206 5.10 12.92 -8.45
N GLY A 207 5.31 12.95 -7.15
CA GLY A 207 4.24 12.89 -6.16
C GLY A 207 4.78 13.03 -4.74
N TRP A 208 3.89 12.87 -3.79
CA TRP A 208 4.13 13.00 -2.37
C TRP A 208 3.40 11.87 -1.65
N LEU A 209 4.09 11.18 -0.74
CA LEU A 209 3.54 10.16 0.14
C LEU A 209 3.95 10.51 1.56
N GLN A 210 3.01 10.48 2.49
CA GLN A 210 3.29 10.70 3.90
C GLN A 210 2.76 9.55 4.75
N ILE A 211 3.69 8.92 5.46
CA ILE A 211 3.43 7.90 6.48
C ILE A 211 4.18 8.31 7.74
N LYS A 212 3.44 8.55 8.82
CA LYS A 212 4.01 8.86 10.13
C LYS A 212 4.48 7.58 10.80
N VAL A 213 5.68 7.61 11.36
CA VAL A 213 6.25 6.51 12.13
C VAL A 213 6.53 7.01 13.54
N GLU A 214 6.12 6.21 14.50
CA GLU A 214 6.26 6.46 15.93
C GLU A 214 6.62 5.14 16.59
N ALA A 215 7.53 5.19 17.57
CA ALA A 215 7.88 4.06 18.40
C ALA A 215 6.80 3.88 19.48
N LEU A 216 6.38 2.65 19.72
CA LEU A 216 5.37 2.33 20.72
C LEU A 216 6.00 1.45 21.80
N ASN A 217 5.65 1.71 23.06
CA ASN A 217 6.02 0.84 24.19
C ASN A 217 4.95 -0.23 24.43
N ASP A 218 3.68 0.13 24.21
CA ASP A 218 2.51 -0.71 24.42
C ASP A 218 1.62 -0.67 23.19
N LEU A 219 0.83 -1.73 22.98
CA LEU A 219 -0.19 -1.75 21.94
C LEU A 219 -1.27 -0.70 22.24
N PRO A 220 -1.71 0.09 21.23
CA PRO A 220 -2.79 1.03 21.42
C PRO A 220 -4.13 0.31 21.63
N TYR A 221 -5.13 1.03 22.14
CA TYR A 221 -6.50 0.54 22.15
C TYR A 221 -7.03 0.31 20.73
N ASN A 222 -8.10 -0.49 20.61
CA ASN A 222 -8.77 -0.78 19.34
C ASN A 222 -7.85 -1.46 18.31
N CYS A 223 -6.90 -2.27 18.80
CA CYS A 223 -6.05 -3.08 17.93
C CYS A 223 -6.79 -4.30 17.38
N LEU A 224 -6.50 -4.62 16.13
CA LEU A 224 -7.04 -5.75 15.39
C LEU A 224 -5.88 -6.57 14.86
N THR A 225 -5.94 -7.90 14.90
CA THR A 225 -4.99 -8.73 14.14
C THR A 225 -5.17 -8.50 12.63
N ALA A 226 -4.23 -8.97 11.80
CA ALA A 226 -4.38 -9.02 10.34
C ALA A 226 -5.66 -9.73 9.85
N SER A 227 -6.27 -10.58 10.68
CA SER A 227 -7.56 -11.24 10.41
C SER A 227 -8.79 -10.46 10.93
N LEU A 228 -8.61 -9.17 11.27
CA LEU A 228 -9.63 -8.26 11.83
C LEU A 228 -10.26 -8.71 13.15
N LYS A 229 -9.58 -9.58 13.91
CA LYS A 229 -9.98 -9.95 15.28
C LYS A 229 -9.51 -8.92 16.30
N ALA A 230 -10.40 -8.47 17.18
CA ALA A 230 -10.09 -7.54 18.26
C ALA A 230 -9.08 -8.09 19.27
N LEU A 231 -8.08 -7.29 19.60
CA LEU A 231 -7.13 -7.50 20.70
C LEU A 231 -7.59 -6.74 21.93
N LYS A 232 -7.44 -7.36 23.11
CA LYS A 232 -7.76 -6.71 24.37
C LYS A 232 -6.58 -5.81 24.80
N PRO A 233 -6.82 -4.63 25.37
CA PRO A 233 -8.14 -4.02 25.61
C PRO A 233 -8.78 -3.39 24.37
N PHE A 234 -10.08 -3.68 24.16
CA PHE A 234 -10.91 -3.14 23.08
C PHE A 234 -12.12 -2.42 23.69
N PRO A 235 -12.00 -1.13 24.05
CA PRO A 235 -13.07 -0.39 24.71
C PRO A 235 -14.32 -0.28 23.83
N PHE A 236 -15.48 -0.25 24.49
CA PHE A 236 -16.78 -0.05 23.87
C PHE A 236 -17.51 1.13 24.55
N PRO A 237 -17.84 2.22 23.83
CA PRO A 237 -17.57 2.46 22.41
C PRO A 237 -16.06 2.65 22.10
N PRO A 238 -15.62 2.48 20.84
CA PRO A 238 -14.23 2.72 20.45
C PRO A 238 -13.78 4.15 20.79
N THR A 239 -12.59 4.26 21.36
CA THR A 239 -12.02 5.52 21.86
C THR A 239 -11.00 6.19 20.92
N SER A 240 -10.58 5.49 19.87
CA SER A 240 -9.59 5.92 18.89
C SER A 240 -9.83 5.19 17.57
N ASP A 241 -9.22 5.63 16.47
CA ASP A 241 -9.25 4.91 15.18
C ASP A 241 -8.74 3.46 15.34
N PRO A 242 -9.20 2.51 14.50
CA PRO A 242 -8.77 1.13 14.56
C PRO A 242 -7.33 1.01 14.08
N THR A 243 -6.56 0.13 14.74
CA THR A 243 -5.16 -0.11 14.41
C THR A 243 -4.95 -1.58 14.06
N VAL A 244 -4.32 -1.88 12.93
CA VAL A 244 -4.01 -3.27 12.54
C VAL A 244 -2.64 -3.67 13.05
N GLU A 245 -2.56 -4.71 13.87
CA GLU A 245 -1.32 -5.41 14.19
C GLU A 245 -0.94 -6.31 13.00
N VAL A 246 0.21 -5.99 12.40
CA VAL A 246 0.74 -6.71 11.24
C VAL A 246 1.70 -7.77 11.74
N ALA A 247 1.46 -9.02 11.33
CA ALA A 247 2.26 -10.15 11.78
C ALA A 247 3.67 -10.14 11.17
N GLU A 248 4.65 -10.51 11.98
CA GLU A 248 5.99 -10.86 11.52
C GLU A 248 5.97 -12.28 10.92
N LEU A 249 6.57 -12.47 9.75
CA LEU A 249 6.60 -13.74 9.02
C LEU A 249 7.65 -14.71 9.59
N HIS A 250 8.68 -14.18 10.24
CA HIS A 250 9.80 -14.96 10.78
C HIS A 250 10.13 -14.53 12.23
N PRO A 251 9.16 -14.61 13.16
CA PRO A 251 9.38 -14.18 14.54
C PRO A 251 10.41 -15.07 15.24
N GLU A 252 11.11 -14.52 16.23
CA GLU A 252 11.99 -15.32 17.09
C GLU A 252 11.20 -16.44 17.77
N THR A 253 11.84 -17.61 17.93
CA THR A 253 11.18 -18.80 18.48
C THR A 253 10.96 -18.63 19.98
N HIS A 254 9.71 -18.44 20.39
CA HIS A 254 9.31 -18.38 21.79
C HIS A 254 8.43 -19.60 22.16
N PRO A 255 8.42 -20.03 23.42
CA PRO A 255 7.50 -21.07 23.86
C PRO A 255 6.07 -20.52 23.87
N TYR A 256 5.35 -20.71 22.77
CA TYR A 256 3.94 -20.36 22.66
C TYR A 256 3.06 -21.47 23.25
N THR A 257 2.07 -21.10 24.07
CA THR A 257 1.07 -22.03 24.62
C THR A 257 -0.17 -22.16 23.72
N SER A 258 -0.24 -21.39 22.65
CA SER A 258 -1.37 -21.32 21.72
C SER A 258 -0.84 -21.20 20.29
N PHE A 259 -1.36 -22.02 19.39
CA PHE A 259 -1.00 -21.98 17.97
C PHE A 259 -2.24 -21.64 17.15
N MET A 260 -2.10 -20.74 16.18
CA MET A 260 -3.09 -20.53 15.13
C MET A 260 -2.47 -20.93 13.79
N ASN A 261 -3.06 -21.92 13.11
CA ASN A 261 -2.68 -22.27 11.75
C ASN A 261 -3.47 -21.38 10.79
N HIS A 262 -2.84 -20.31 10.31
CA HIS A 262 -3.38 -19.55 9.19
C HIS A 262 -2.84 -20.13 7.88
N LEU A 263 -3.72 -20.57 7.00
CA LEU A 263 -3.37 -20.88 5.61
C LEU A 263 -3.91 -19.75 4.75
N TYR A 264 -3.02 -18.86 4.33
CA TYR A 264 -3.34 -17.84 3.35
C TYR A 264 -2.97 -18.35 1.95
N VAL A 265 -3.95 -18.51 1.08
CA VAL A 265 -3.73 -18.84 -0.34
C VAL A 265 -3.92 -17.56 -1.14
N TYR A 266 -2.81 -16.96 -1.57
CA TYR A 266 -2.83 -15.83 -2.49
C TYR A 266 -2.20 -16.23 -3.83
N PRO A 267 -2.86 -15.98 -4.96
CA PRO A 267 -2.22 -16.12 -6.27
C PRO A 267 -1.08 -15.08 -6.38
N GLN A 268 0.17 -15.56 -6.33
CA GLN A 268 1.37 -14.71 -6.28
C GLN A 268 1.65 -13.93 -7.57
N SER A 269 1.32 -14.50 -8.72
CA SER A 269 1.43 -13.85 -10.03
C SER A 269 0.67 -14.64 -11.09
N LEU A 270 0.00 -13.94 -12.01
CA LEU A 270 -0.43 -14.51 -13.28
C LEU A 270 0.53 -14.06 -14.38
N ALA A 271 1.21 -15.02 -15.02
CA ALA A 271 2.05 -14.76 -16.18
C ALA A 271 1.20 -14.83 -17.45
N PHE A 272 0.90 -13.66 -18.04
CA PHE A 272 0.22 -13.58 -19.33
C PHE A 272 1.19 -13.52 -20.52
N ASP A 273 2.49 -13.63 -20.27
CA ASP A 273 3.56 -13.42 -21.27
C ASP A 273 3.45 -14.37 -22.48
N ALA A 274 2.69 -15.46 -22.36
CA ALA A 274 2.41 -16.42 -23.43
C ALA A 274 1.10 -16.18 -24.22
N GLN A 275 0.25 -15.22 -23.83
CA GLN A 275 -1.03 -14.97 -24.51
C GLN A 275 -0.90 -13.93 -25.62
N LYS A 276 -1.05 -14.37 -26.88
CA LYS A 276 -0.99 -13.50 -28.08
C LYS A 276 -2.29 -12.74 -28.40
N THR A 277 -3.36 -12.94 -27.63
CA THR A 277 -4.66 -12.30 -27.85
C THR A 277 -5.47 -12.34 -26.57
N SER A 278 -6.01 -11.19 -26.14
CA SER A 278 -7.00 -11.11 -25.08
C SER A 278 -8.24 -11.91 -25.51
N ALA A 279 -8.50 -13.04 -24.87
CA ALA A 279 -9.80 -13.68 -24.96
C ALA A 279 -10.84 -12.77 -24.31
N GLU A 280 -11.94 -12.52 -25.02
CA GLU A 280 -13.20 -12.11 -24.41
C GLU A 280 -13.51 -13.10 -23.28
N LEU A 281 -13.40 -12.66 -22.04
CA LEU A 281 -13.98 -13.39 -20.92
C LEU A 281 -15.46 -13.05 -20.90
N GLY A 282 -16.24 -13.85 -21.64
CA GLY A 282 -17.67 -13.95 -21.44
C GLY A 282 -17.93 -14.71 -20.13
N ILE A 283 -18.62 -14.04 -19.22
CA ILE A 283 -19.59 -14.64 -18.29
C ILE A 283 -20.84 -13.77 -18.40
#